data_AF-A0A0S7XCH3-F1
#
_entry.id   AF-A0A0S7XCH3-F1
#
_cell.length_a   1.000
_cell.length_b   1.000
_cell.length_c   1.000
_cell.angle_alpha   90.00
_cell.angle_beta   90.00
_cell.angle_gamma   90.00
#
_symmetry.space_group_name_H-M   'P 1'
#
loop_
_entity.id
_entity.type
_entity.pdbx_description
1 polymer ?
#
loop_
_entity_poly.entity_id
_entity_poly.type
_entity_poly.pdbx_seq_one_letter_code
_entity_poly.pdbx_strand_id
1 'polypeptide(L)' 'KPGAIGNIGKTLGENGINIAKMHLSRQKMGGVAISLIHVDEPVSTNVLKKLSRLPHIISVKQITL' A
#
# COMPACT_ATOMS: atom_id res chain seq x y z
N LYS A 1 -2.65 -2.18 -12.05
CA LYS A 1 -4.02 -2.37 -12.62
C LYS A 1 -4.99 -1.42 -11.92
N PRO A 2 -6.14 -1.08 -12.54
CA PRO A 2 -7.18 -0.30 -11.86
C PRO A 2 -7.56 -0.90 -10.51
N GLY A 3 -7.92 -0.06 -9.54
CA GLY A 3 -8.34 -0.49 -8.20
C GLY A 3 -7.23 -0.71 -7.17
N ALA A 4 -5.97 -0.93 -7.58
CA ALA A 4 -4.87 -1.20 -6.63
C ALA A 4 -4.69 -0.07 -5.60
N ILE A 5 -4.59 1.18 -6.07
CA ILE A 5 -4.38 2.37 -5.21
C ILE A 5 -5.57 2.57 -4.27
N GLY A 6 -6.80 2.49 -4.81
CA GLY A 6 -8.03 2.64 -4.03
C GLY A 6 -8.15 1.58 -2.94
N ASN A 7 -7.85 0.32 -3.25
CA ASN A 7 -7.90 -0.77 -2.28
C ASN A 7 -6.88 -0.60 -1.15
N ILE A 8 -5.67 -0.12 -1.46
CA ILE A 8 -4.66 0.19 -0.44
C ILE A 8 -5.16 1.31 0.47
N GLY A 9 -5.59 2.44 -0.10
CA GLY A 9 -6.08 3.59 0.66
C GLY A 9 -7.28 3.25 1.53
N LYS A 10 -8.25 2.50 0.98
CA LYS A 10 -9.41 2.00 1.73
C LYS A 10 -8.98 1.11 2.90
N THR A 11 -8.08 0.14 2.66
CA THR A 11 -7.63 -0.78 3.71
C THR A 11 -6.93 -0.03 4.84
N LEU A 12 -6.09 0.95 4.55
CA LEU A 12 -5.43 1.76 5.57
C LEU A 12 -6.45 2.60 6.35
N GLY A 13 -7.36 3.29 5.65
CA GLY A 13 -8.40 4.12 6.27
C GLY A 13 -9.38 3.33 7.14
N GLU A 14 -9.82 2.15 6.72
CA GLU A 14 -10.68 1.26 7.52
C GLU A 14 -10.02 0.75 8.81
N ASN A 15 -8.69 0.80 8.89
CA ASN A 15 -7.93 0.45 10.09
C ASN A 15 -7.38 1.70 10.80
N GLY A 16 -7.89 2.90 10.47
CA GLY A 16 -7.54 4.15 11.14
C GLY A 16 -6.15 4.69 10.85
N ILE A 17 -5.44 4.15 9.85
CA ILE A 17 -4.06 4.53 9.55
C ILE A 17 -4.06 5.71 8.56
N ASN A 18 -3.56 6.86 9.03
CA ASN A 18 -3.42 8.04 8.17
C ASN A 18 -2.21 7.92 7.24
N ILE A 19 -2.34 8.51 6.05
CA ILE A 19 -1.31 8.50 5.01
C ILE A 19 -0.70 9.89 4.91
N ALA A 20 0.55 10.02 5.34
CA ALA A 20 1.31 11.27 5.24
C ALA A 20 1.75 11.56 3.80
N LYS A 21 2.16 10.53 3.06
CA LYS A 21 2.69 10.68 1.69
C LYS A 21 2.61 9.38 0.92
N MET A 22 2.22 9.46 -0.35
CA MET A 22 2.31 8.34 -1.30
C MET A 22 3.15 8.73 -2.51
N HIS A 23 4.10 7.88 -2.88
CA HIS A 23 4.84 7.98 -4.13
C HIS A 23 4.58 6.73 -4.96
N LEU A 24 4.22 6.92 -6.23
CA LEU A 24 3.92 5.83 -7.15
C LEU A 24 4.75 5.96 -8.40
N SER A 25 5.53 4.92 -8.69
CA SER A 25 6.30 4.80 -9.93
C SER A 25 5.90 3.53 -10.66
N ARG A 26 6.04 3.54 -11.98
CA ARG A 26 5.88 2.35 -12.82
C ARG A 26 6.90 2.39 -13.94
N GLN A 27 7.42 1.22 -14.30
CA GLN A 27 8.42 1.13 -15.38
C GLN A 27 7.80 1.48 -16.74
N LYS A 28 6.57 1.01 -16.99
CA LYS A 28 5.82 1.27 -18.22
C LYS A 28 4.32 1.17 -17.95
N MET A 29 3.51 1.68 -18.88
CA MET A 29 2.06 1.50 -18.82
C MET A 29 1.71 0.00 -18.79
N GLY A 30 0.85 -0.40 -17.86
CA GLY A 30 0.48 -1.80 -17.65
C GLY A 30 1.54 -2.69 -16.97
N GLY A 31 2.75 -2.18 -16.74
CA GLY A 31 3.84 -2.90 -16.08
C GLY A 31 3.73 -2.93 -14.55
N VAL A 32 4.79 -3.41 -13.92
CA VAL A 32 4.95 -3.41 -12.46
C VAL A 32 5.07 -1.97 -11.97
N ALA A 33 4.39 -1.70 -10.86
CA ALA A 33 4.46 -0.44 -10.15
C ALA A 33 5.01 -0.65 -8.74
N ILE A 34 5.74 0.34 -8.24
CA ILE A 34 6.20 0.41 -6.86
C ILE A 34 5.46 1.58 -6.20
N SER A 35 4.95 1.34 -4.99
CA SER A 35 4.34 2.37 -4.16
C SER A 35 5.12 2.47 -2.86
N LEU A 36 5.58 3.67 -2.53
CA LEU A 36 6.13 4.02 -1.22
C LEU A 36 5.08 4.83 -0.47
N ILE A 37 4.70 4.36 0.71
CA ILE A 37 3.63 4.95 1.51
C ILE A 37 4.21 5.27 2.88
N HIS A 38 4.24 6.55 3.22
CA HIS A 38 4.54 7.01 4.56
C HIS A 38 3.23 7.12 5.33
N VAL A 39 3.22 6.52 6.50
CA VAL A 39 2.08 6.51 7.43
C VAL A 39 2.54 7.10 8.75
N ASP A 40 1.62 7.69 9.49
CA ASP A 40 1.94 8.35 10.76
C ASP A 40 2.19 7.34 11.89
N GLU A 41 1.62 6.14 11.77
CA GLU A 41 1.68 5.09 12.78
C GLU A 41 2.17 3.77 12.18
N PRO A 42 2.90 2.94 12.96
CA PRO A 42 3.30 1.61 12.52
C PRO A 42 2.09 0.75 12.12
N VAL A 43 2.17 0.13 10.94
CA VAL A 43 1.12 -0.77 10.44
C VAL A 43 1.24 -2.12 11.14
N SER A 44 0.15 -2.56 11.77
CA SER A 44 0.11 -3.86 12.43
C SER A 44 0.32 -5.02 11.45
N THR A 45 0.82 -6.15 11.96
CA THR A 45 1.03 -7.37 11.16
C THR A 45 -0.26 -7.89 10.51
N ASN A 46 -1.42 -7.69 11.14
CA ASN A 46 -2.71 -8.05 10.58
C ASN A 46 -3.05 -7.21 9.35
N VAL A 47 -2.84 -5.89 9.42
CA VAL A 47 -3.08 -4.99 8.29
C VAL A 47 -2.09 -5.25 7.16
N LEU A 48 -0.81 -5.51 7.46
CA LEU A 48 0.17 -5.93 6.44
C LEU A 48 -0.25 -7.21 5.72
N LYS A 49 -0.81 -8.20 6.43
CA LYS A 49 -1.37 -9.42 5.84
C LYS A 49 -2.61 -9.16 4.99
N LYS A 50 -3.47 -8.20 5.37
CA LYS A 50 -4.61 -7.79 4.53
C LYS A 50 -4.13 -7.14 3.24
N LEU A 51 -3.18 -6.21 3.34
CA LEU A 51 -2.59 -5.51 2.20
C LEU A 51 -1.92 -6.48 1.22
N SER A 52 -1.16 -7.47 1.70
CA SER A 52 -0.48 -8.44 0.83
C SER A 52 -1.44 -9.38 0.10
N ARG A 53 -2.69 -9.52 0.57
CA ARG A 53 -3.75 -10.32 -0.07
C ARG A 53 -4.64 -9.53 -1.01
N LEU A 54 -4.45 -8.21 -1.11
CA LEU A 54 -5.25 -7.38 -2.02
C LEU A 54 -4.99 -7.78 -3.49
N PRO A 55 -6.01 -7.70 -4.35
CA PRO A 55 -5.82 -7.88 -5.78
C PRO A 55 -4.73 -6.95 -6.32
N HIS A 56 -3.85 -7.49 -7.16
CA HIS A 56 -2.79 -6.75 -7.86
C HIS A 56 -1.65 -6.25 -6.98
N ILE A 57 -1.52 -6.75 -5.75
CA ILE A 57 -0.35 -6.57 -4.91
C ILE A 57 0.57 -7.77 -5.06
N ILE A 58 1.85 -7.51 -5.33
CA ILE A 58 2.89 -8.56 -5.48
C ILE A 58 3.53 -8.84 -4.12
N SER A 59 3.88 -7.78 -3.39
CA SER A 59 4.45 -7.87 -2.06
C SER A 59 4.22 -6.58 -1.28
N VAL A 60 4.27 -6.68 0.05
CA VAL A 60 4.17 -5.55 0.97
C VAL A 60 5.22 -5.77 2.06
N LYS A 61 5.96 -4.72 2.38
CA LYS A 61 6.93 -4.72 3.47
C LYS A 61 6.88 -3.36 4.16
N GLN A 62 6.78 -3.38 5.49
CA GLN A 62 7.02 -2.19 6.28
C GLN A 62 8.52 -2.05 6.54
N ILE A 63 9.00 -0.82 6.43
CA ILE A 63 10.35 -0.42 6.79
C ILE A 63 10.21 0.66 7.84
N THR A 64 10.89 0.50 8.97
CA THR A 64 11.03 1.52 10.01
C THR A 64 12.42 2.12 9.85
N LEU A 65 12.49 3.44 9.68
CA LEU A 65 13.72 4.21 9.56
C LEU A 65 14.19 4.70 10.94
#